data_AF-A0A2V5PL03-F1
#
_entry.id   AF-A0A2V5PL03-F1
#
_cell.length_a   1.000
_cell.length_b   1.000
_cell.length_c   1.000
_cell.angle_alpha   90.00
_cell.angle_beta   90.00
_cell.angle_gamma   90.00
#
_symmetry.space_group_name_H-M   'P 1'
#
loop_
_entity.id
_entity.type
_entity.pdbx_description
1 polymer ?
#
loop_
_entity_poly.entity_id
_entity_poly.type
_entity_poly.pdbx_seq_one_letter_code
_entity_poly.pdbx_strand_id
1 'polypeptide(L)' 'TKIFVKLKFHDFTRTTVERAGLPPTLDQFQLLLGEAFARTGKSVRLIGLGVRFASMDVPDAQLPLL' A
#
# COMPACT_ATOMS: atom_id res chain seq x y z
N THR A 1 9.29 7.12 -2.36
CA THR A 1 9.11 5.69 -2.02
C THR A 1 7.96 5.54 -1.04
N LYS A 2 7.13 4.50 -1.18
CA LYS A 2 5.98 4.23 -0.29
C LYS A 2 6.00 2.78 0.20
N ILE A 3 5.38 2.52 1.34
CA ILE A 3 5.11 1.16 1.82
C ILE A 3 3.60 0.95 1.88
N PHE A 4 3.14 -0.29 1.69
CA PHE A 4 1.72 -0.61 1.78
C PHE A 4 1.46 -1.99 2.38
N VAL A 5 0.29 -2.12 3.02
CA VAL A 5 -0.32 -3.38 3.44
C VAL A 5 -1.66 -3.55 2.75
N LYS A 6 -1.90 -4.74 2.21
CA LYS A 6 -3.15 -5.14 1.57
C LYS A 6 -3.74 -6.33 2.32
N LEU A 7 -4.97 -6.21 2.77
CA LEU A 7 -5.74 -7.31 3.35
C LEU A 7 -6.78 -7.79 2.36
N LYS A 8 -6.85 -9.11 2.15
CA LYS A 8 -7.95 -9.77 1.46
C LYS A 8 -8.74 -10.60 2.47
N PHE A 9 -10.05 -10.45 2.47
CA PHE A 9 -10.95 -11.08 3.42
C PHE A 9 -11.58 -12.37 2.86
N HIS A 10 -12.27 -13.13 3.72
CA HIS A 10 -12.93 -14.38 3.34
C HIS A 10 -13.90 -14.21 2.15
N ASP A 11 -14.54 -13.04 2.04
CA ASP A 11 -15.56 -12.69 1.04
C ASP A 11 -14.95 -12.13 -0.24
N PHE A 12 -13.64 -12.31 -0.42
CA PHE A 12 -12.86 -11.82 -1.56
C PHE A 12 -12.77 -10.29 -1.67
N THR A 13 -13.37 -9.53 -0.76
CA THR A 13 -13.16 -8.08 -0.66
C THR A 13 -11.75 -7.77 -0.15
N ARG A 14 -11.29 -6.53 -0.37
CA ARG A 14 -9.93 -6.11 -0.02
C ARG A 14 -9.87 -4.67 0.48
N THR A 15 -8.93 -4.40 1.36
CA THR A 15 -8.53 -3.04 1.75
C THR A 15 -7.03 -2.88 1.60
N THR A 16 -6.57 -1.66 1.35
CA THR A 16 -5.15 -1.33 1.25
C THR A 16 -4.88 -0.04 2.03
N VAL A 17 -3.83 -0.07 2.83
CA VAL A 17 -3.27 1.10 3.51
C VAL A 17 -1.90 1.34 2.92
N GLU A 18 -1.62 2.58 2.52
CA GLU A 18 -0.34 3.00 1.96
C GLU A 18 0.14 4.27 2.67
N ARG A 19 1.45 4.37 2.92
CA ARG A 19 2.10 5.57 3.45
C ARG A 19 3.36 5.89 2.67
N ALA A 20 3.53 7.18 2.35
CA ALA A 20 4.76 7.71 1.78
C ALA A 20 5.74 8.12 2.88
N GLY A 21 7.05 8.13 2.56
CA GLY A 21 8.07 8.65 3.46
C GLY A 21 8.45 7.76 4.64
N LEU A 22 7.78 6.61 4.81
CA LEU A 22 8.15 5.61 5.82
C LEU A 22 9.18 4.62 5.25
N PRO A 23 10.21 4.26 6.04
CA PRO A 23 11.11 3.19 5.65
C PRO A 23 10.38 1.83 5.68
N PRO A 24 10.80 0.85 4.85
CA PRO A 24 10.21 -0.48 4.80
C PRO A 24 10.67 -1.37 5.97
N THR A 25 10.38 -0.94 7.20
CA THR A 25 10.69 -1.71 8.41
C THR A 25 9.46 -2.45 8.90
N LEU A 26 9.70 -3.52 9.67
CA LEU A 26 8.64 -4.36 10.21
C LEU A 26 7.64 -3.55 11.06
N ASP A 27 8.12 -2.65 11.92
CA ASP A 27 7.27 -1.81 12.78
C ASP A 27 6.30 -0.95 11.98
N GLN A 28 6.77 -0.37 10.87
CA GLN A 28 5.92 0.44 10.00
C GLN A 28 4.85 -0.42 9.32
N PHE A 29 5.20 -1.63 8.87
CA PHE A 29 4.21 -2.57 8.34
C PHE A 29 3.20 -3.04 9.39
N GLN A 30 3.62 -3.26 10.64
CA GLN A 30 2.71 -3.62 11.74
C GLN A 30 1.69 -2.50 12.02
N LEU A 31 2.14 -1.24 12.00
CA LEU A 31 1.24 -0.08 12.14
C LEU A 31 0.20 -0.04 11.01
N LEU A 32 0.63 -0.23 9.75
CA LEU A 32 -0.28 -0.27 8.61
C LEU A 32 -1.22 -1.47 8.65
N LEU A 33 -0.76 -2.61 9.17
CA LEU A 33 -1.59 -3.80 9.36
C LEU A 33 -2.69 -3.54 10.38
N GLY A 34 -2.35 -2.91 11.52
CA GLY A 34 -3.33 -2.50 12.52
C GLY A 34 -4.38 -1.55 11.96
N GLU A 35 -3.96 -0.52 11.21
CA GLU A 35 -4.87 0.40 10.53
C GLU A 35 -5.76 -0.33 9.51
N ALA A 36 -5.18 -1.23 8.69
CA ALA A 36 -5.90 -1.96 7.67
C ALA A 36 -6.97 -2.87 8.27
N PHE A 37 -6.63 -3.56 9.36
CA PHE A 37 -7.55 -4.48 10.04
C PHE A 37 -8.69 -3.74 10.72
N ALA A 38 -8.41 -2.60 11.37
CA ALA A 38 -9.40 -1.77 12.06
C ALA A 38 -10.51 -1.25 11.13
N ARG A 39 -10.27 -1.14 9.81
CA ARG A 39 -11.28 -0.69 8.83
C ARG A 39 -12.45 -1.66 8.66
N THR A 40 -12.30 -2.94 9.00
CA THR A 40 -13.34 -3.94 8.70
C THR A 40 -13.48 -5.03 9.75
N GLY A 41 -12.40 -5.44 10.43
CA GLY A 41 -12.41 -6.52 11.42
C GLY A 41 -12.81 -7.91 10.90
N LYS A 42 -13.02 -8.06 9.58
CA LYS A 42 -13.39 -9.33 8.94
C LYS A 42 -12.24 -10.33 8.99
N SER A 43 -12.57 -11.62 8.93
CA SER A 43 -11.56 -12.68 8.81
C SER A 43 -10.68 -12.48 7.57
N VAL A 44 -9.37 -12.41 7.82
CA VAL A 44 -8.35 -12.20 6.81
C VAL A 44 -7.89 -13.55 6.30
N ARG A 45 -7.84 -13.70 4.96
CA ARG A 45 -7.34 -14.92 4.32
C ARG A 45 -5.99 -14.76 3.63
N LEU A 46 -5.60 -13.52 3.35
CA LEU A 46 -4.32 -13.19 2.71
C LEU A 46 -3.88 -11.81 3.16
N ILE A 47 -2.62 -11.72 3.54
CA ILE A 47 -1.91 -10.48 3.88
C ILE A 47 -0.84 -10.27 2.81
N GLY A 48 -0.86 -9.11 2.16
CA GLY A 48 0.14 -8.70 1.19
C GLY A 48 0.88 -7.47 1.67
N LEU A 49 2.21 -7.51 1.64
CA LEU A 49 3.09 -6.39 1.95
C LEU A 49 3.82 -5.97 0.67
N GLY A 50 4.16 -4.69 0.55
CA GLY A 50 5.00 -4.25 -0.55
C GLY A 50 5.50 -2.82 -0.43
N VAL A 51 6.39 -2.48 -1.35
CA VAL A 51 6.98 -1.16 -1.49
C VAL A 51 6.70 -0.61 -2.89
N ARG A 52 6.59 0.71 -2.99
CA ARG A 52 6.67 1.43 -4.26
C ARG A 52 7.98 2.17 -4.31
N PHE A 53 8.81 1.82 -5.29
CA PHE A 53 10.01 2.57 -5.64
C PHE A 53 9.63 3.98 -6.10
N ALA A 54 10.56 4.92 -5.95
CA ALA A 54 10.43 6.20 -6.64
C ALA A 54 10.39 5.93 -8.15
N SER A 55 9.55 6.65 -8.87
CA SER A 55 9.68 6.72 -10.32
C SER A 55 11.08 7.26 -10.64
N MET A 56 11.77 6.62 -11.56
CA MET A 56 12.85 7.31 -12.25
C MET A 56 12.19 8.48 -12.98
N ASP A 57 12.70 9.70 -12.79
CA ASP A 57 12.20 10.87 -13.50
C ASP A 57 12.33 10.59 -15.01
N VAL A 58 11.23 10.15 -15.61
CA VAL A 58 11.08 10.22 -17.06
C VAL A 58 10.98 11.72 -17.31
N PRO A 59 11.86 12.32 -18.14
CA PRO A 59 11.75 13.75 -18.45
C PRO A 59 10.29 14.05 -18.76
N ASP A 60 9.71 15.04 -18.08
CA ASP A 60 8.31 15.42 -18.25
C ASP A 60 8.05 15.58 -19.75
N ALA A 61 7.43 14.57 -20.35
CA ALA A 61 7.06 14.58 -21.75
C ALA A 61 5.82 15.47 -21.81
N GLN A 62 6.04 16.78 -21.90
CA GLN A 62 4.99 17.74 -22.17
C GLN A 62 4.34 17.33 -23.50
N LEU A 63 3.14 16.76 -23.42
CA LEU A 63 2.38 16.41 -24.61
C LEU A 63 1.97 17.71 -25.32
N PRO A 64 2.08 17.77 -26.66
CA PRO A 64 1.55 18.90 -27.40
C PRO A 64 0.04 19.01 -27.17
N LEU A 65 -0.46 20.25 -27.22
CA LEU A 65 -1.89 20.54 -27.08
C LEU A 65 -2.70 20.16 -28.34
N LEU A 66 -2.06 19.57 -29.35
CA LEU A 66 -2.63 19.20 -30.66
C LEU A 66 -2.50 17.69 -30.89
#